data_AF-A0A1E3AJ60-F1
#
_entry.id   AF-A0A1E3AJ60-F1
#
_cell.length_a   1.000
_cell.length_b   1.000
_cell.length_c   1.000
_cell.angle_alpha   90.00
_cell.angle_beta   90.00
_cell.angle_gamma   90.00
#
_symmetry.space_group_name_H-M   'P 1'
#
loop_
_entity.id
_entity.type
_entity.pdbx_description
1 polymer ?
#
loop_
_entity_poly.entity_id
_entity_poly.type
_entity_poly.pdbx_seq_one_letter_code
_entity_poly.pdbx_strand_id
1 'polypeptide(L)'
;MNLSLQLLGMGKKIFYIYPFNTLVDQNKIILQDIFKHSEMKEQIVTVNSLTPIKGIHTKEDNTEEYYQKALLDRQFLNYPFILSTHVSFFETLFGNGRENLFSFVQLSGSVVILDEIQSYRNSIWAEIIIFLRECAFLMGMKIIIMSATLPGLEILGDKECTVTRLIEDRNKYYKNPLFLERVKISYELLDQKMTMDTLLDQVKRYCTPNKKILVTFIRKDSAYEFYNRLLADEDINIPVNLITGDDSAYEREMILRPIRETY
;
A
#
# COMPACT_ATOMS: atom_id res chain seq x y z
N MET A 1 8.29 8.71 -5.80
CA MET A 1 8.50 9.90 -4.95
C MET A 1 9.28 11.04 -5.62
N ASN A 2 10.50 10.83 -6.15
CA ASN A 2 11.23 11.93 -6.79
C ASN A 2 10.45 12.58 -7.96
N LEU A 3 9.89 11.75 -8.85
CA LEU A 3 9.06 12.23 -9.96
C LEU A 3 7.85 13.05 -9.49
N SER A 4 7.17 12.65 -8.41
CA SER A 4 6.01 13.38 -7.92
C SER A 4 6.37 14.77 -7.38
N LEU A 5 7.55 14.91 -6.78
CA LEU A 5 8.08 16.21 -6.34
C LEU A 5 8.45 17.10 -7.53
N GLN A 6 9.02 16.52 -8.60
CA GLN A 6 9.35 17.27 -9.83
C GLN A 6 8.10 17.71 -10.61
N LEU A 7 7.03 16.92 -10.56
CA LEU A 7 5.74 17.27 -11.16
C LEU A 7 4.93 18.25 -10.30
N LEU A 8 5.37 18.52 -9.07
CA LEU A 8 4.71 19.45 -8.17
C LEU A 8 4.96 20.89 -8.64
N GLY A 9 3.90 21.55 -9.10
CA GLY A 9 3.93 23.00 -9.31
C GLY A 9 3.63 23.76 -8.01
N MET A 10 3.82 25.09 -8.02
CA MET A 10 3.48 25.94 -6.88
C MET A 10 2.02 25.75 -6.44
N GLY A 11 1.81 25.54 -5.14
CA GLY A 11 0.47 25.41 -4.53
C GLY A 11 -0.24 24.06 -4.75
N LYS A 12 0.44 23.06 -5.33
CA LYS A 12 -0.16 21.75 -5.63
C LYS A 12 0.11 20.74 -4.51
N LYS A 13 -0.81 19.80 -4.33
CA LYS A 13 -0.76 18.77 -3.29
C LYS A 13 -0.29 17.43 -3.84
N ILE A 14 0.31 16.61 -2.98
CA ILE A 14 0.62 15.21 -3.26
C ILE A 14 -0.38 14.33 -2.51
N PHE A 15 -1.03 13.44 -3.25
CA PHE A 15 -1.84 12.36 -2.71
C PHE A 15 -1.12 11.05 -2.96
N TYR A 16 -0.68 10.35 -1.92
CA TYR A 16 -0.11 9.01 -2.04
C TYR A 16 -1.12 8.01 -1.51
N ILE A 17 -1.66 7.21 -2.42
CA ILE A 17 -2.81 6.34 -2.19
C ILE A 17 -2.37 4.89 -2.16
N TYR A 18 -2.60 4.22 -1.04
CA TYR A 18 -2.21 2.83 -0.81
C TYR A 18 -3.43 1.89 -0.82
N PRO A 19 -3.26 0.60 -1.12
CA PRO A 19 -4.36 -0.36 -1.10
C PRO A 19 -4.83 -0.72 0.31
N PHE A 20 -3.95 -0.64 1.31
CA PHE A 20 -4.23 -1.08 2.67
C PHE A 20 -3.70 -0.07 3.69
N ASN A 21 -4.44 0.12 4.79
CA ASN A 21 -4.05 1.03 5.88
C ASN A 21 -2.67 0.69 6.47
N THR A 22 -2.35 -0.61 6.61
CA THR A 22 -1.08 -1.07 7.16
C THR A 22 0.13 -0.61 6.33
N LEU A 23 0.00 -0.51 5.01
CA LEU A 23 1.05 0.03 4.14
C LEU A 23 1.17 1.55 4.29
N VAL A 24 0.05 2.24 4.54
CA VAL A 24 0.07 3.69 4.82
C VAL A 24 0.91 3.98 6.05
N ASP A 25 0.69 3.23 7.14
CA ASP A 25 1.39 3.44 8.41
C ASP A 25 2.89 3.14 8.30
N GLN A 26 3.25 2.03 7.64
CA GLN A 26 4.65 1.67 7.41
C GLN A 26 5.37 2.72 6.53
N ASN A 27 4.76 3.11 5.42
CA ASN A 27 5.38 4.08 4.51
C ASN A 27 5.42 5.50 5.08
N LYS A 28 4.48 5.86 5.96
CA LYS A 28 4.56 7.13 6.69
C LYS A 28 5.85 7.25 7.48
N ILE A 29 6.23 6.20 8.21
CA ILE A 29 7.46 6.19 9.02
C ILE A 29 8.68 6.39 8.12
N ILE A 30 8.74 5.67 6.99
CA ILE A 30 9.82 5.78 6.01
C ILE A 30 9.90 7.20 5.44
N LEU A 31 8.77 7.77 5.03
CA LEU A 31 8.72 9.12 4.50
C LEU A 31 9.14 10.16 5.56
N GLN A 32 8.72 10.00 6.80
CA GLN A 32 9.13 10.88 7.90
C GLN A 32 10.63 10.80 8.21
N ASP A 33 11.26 9.63 8.03
CA ASP A 33 12.73 9.50 8.15
C ASP A 33 13.45 10.17 6.97
N ILE A 34 12.96 9.97 5.73
CA ILE A 34 13.49 10.65 4.53
C ILE A 34 13.45 12.19 4.70
N PHE A 35 12.34 12.71 5.24
CA PHE A 35 12.12 14.15 5.43
C PHE A 35 12.52 14.67 6.82
N LYS A 36 13.27 13.90 7.61
CA LYS A 36 13.53 14.20 9.04
C LYS A 36 14.16 15.57 9.32
N HIS A 37 14.88 16.13 8.35
CA HIS A 37 15.55 17.43 8.45
C HIS A 37 14.79 18.54 7.68
N SER A 38 13.52 18.35 7.38
CA SER A 38 12.69 19.31 6.65
C SER A 38 11.34 19.51 7.33
N GLU A 39 10.76 20.69 7.17
CA GLU A 39 9.41 21.02 7.66
C GLU A 39 8.33 20.12 7.03
N MET A 40 8.64 19.51 5.87
CA MET A 40 7.76 18.54 5.22
C MET A 40 7.40 17.36 6.13
N LYS A 41 8.26 16.98 7.08
CA LYS A 41 8.00 15.86 8.00
C LYS A 41 6.66 15.99 8.72
N GLU A 42 6.34 17.20 9.19
CA GLU A 42 5.11 17.49 9.95
C GLU A 42 3.90 17.70 9.02
N GLN A 43 4.16 18.00 7.76
CA GLN A 43 3.14 18.22 6.74
C GLN A 43 2.67 16.94 6.03
N ILE A 44 3.29 15.79 6.34
CA ILE A 44 2.86 14.46 5.87
C ILE A 44 1.77 13.94 6.80
N VAL A 45 0.53 13.97 6.30
CA VAL A 45 -0.66 13.61 7.10
C VAL A 45 -1.34 12.38 6.54
N THR A 46 -1.70 11.47 7.43
CA THR A 46 -2.50 10.29 7.08
C THR A 46 -3.98 10.61 7.21
N VAL A 47 -4.73 10.45 6.12
CA VAL A 47 -6.17 10.63 6.09
C VAL A 47 -6.84 9.34 5.64
N ASN A 48 -7.42 8.61 6.59
CA ASN A 48 -8.22 7.42 6.38
C ASN A 48 -9.25 7.29 7.53
N SER A 49 -10.12 6.28 7.48
CA SER A 49 -11.17 6.05 8.48
C SER A 49 -10.66 5.63 9.87
N LEU A 50 -9.37 5.29 10.02
CA LEU A 50 -8.80 4.73 11.25
C LEU A 50 -7.91 5.72 12.00
N THR A 51 -7.40 6.75 11.32
CA THR A 51 -6.42 7.67 11.90
C THR A 51 -7.11 8.82 12.64
N PRO A 52 -6.78 9.04 13.94
CA PRO A 52 -7.30 10.19 14.69
C PRO A 52 -6.97 11.52 14.04
N ILE A 53 -7.80 12.52 14.30
CA ILE A 53 -7.57 13.89 13.84
C ILE A 53 -6.40 14.50 14.62
N LYS A 54 -5.37 14.92 13.90
CA LYS A 54 -4.19 15.59 14.44
C LYS A 54 -3.90 16.83 13.61
N GLY A 55 -3.70 17.97 14.27
CA GLY A 55 -3.28 19.20 13.63
C GLY A 55 -1.79 19.18 13.26
N ILE A 56 -1.40 20.00 12.29
CA ILE A 56 -0.01 20.14 11.82
C ILE A 56 0.85 20.87 12.87
N HIS A 57 0.25 21.79 13.62
CA HIS A 57 0.95 22.60 14.62
C HIS A 57 1.13 21.87 15.96
N THR A 58 2.04 22.35 16.79
CA THR A 58 2.13 21.94 18.19
C THR A 58 0.83 22.28 18.92
N LYS A 59 0.41 21.39 19.82
CA LYS A 59 -0.73 21.63 20.70
C LYS A 59 -0.40 22.84 21.57
N GLU A 60 -1.03 23.98 21.28
CA GLU A 60 -0.93 25.18 22.09
C GLU A 60 -1.69 25.01 23.42
N ASP A 61 -1.51 25.93 24.36
CA ASP A 61 -2.21 25.91 25.65
C ASP A 61 -3.74 25.91 25.49
N ASN A 62 -4.26 26.51 24.39
CA ASN A 62 -5.66 26.45 24.03
C ASN A 62 -6.01 25.18 23.22
N THR A 63 -6.40 24.14 23.95
CA THR A 63 -6.70 22.83 23.37
C THR A 63 -7.91 22.85 22.42
N GLU A 64 -8.90 23.73 22.62
CA GLU A 64 -10.11 23.77 21.80
C GLU A 64 -9.85 24.28 20.38
N GLU A 65 -9.14 25.40 20.27
CA GLU A 65 -8.78 26.03 18.99
C GLU A 65 -7.93 25.10 18.13
N TYR A 66 -7.00 24.37 18.76
CA TYR A 66 -6.20 23.35 18.10
C TYR A 66 -7.06 22.27 17.42
N TYR A 67 -8.02 21.69 18.15
CA TYR A 67 -8.86 20.63 17.60
C TYR A 67 -9.85 21.13 16.56
N GLN A 68 -10.38 22.35 16.72
CA GLN A 68 -11.23 22.97 15.70
C GLN A 68 -10.47 23.18 14.39
N LYS A 69 -9.24 23.71 14.45
CA LYS A 69 -8.38 23.88 13.27
C LYS A 69 -8.00 22.54 12.65
N ALA A 70 -7.62 21.55 13.47
CA ALA A 70 -7.29 20.21 12.98
C ALA A 70 -8.47 19.51 12.29
N LEU A 71 -9.69 19.69 12.81
CA LEU A 71 -10.92 19.17 12.20
C LEU A 71 -11.18 19.83 10.84
N LEU A 72 -11.08 21.16 10.76
CA LEU A 72 -11.23 21.91 9.51
C LEU A 72 -10.18 21.46 8.48
N ASP A 73 -8.90 21.43 8.87
CA ASP A 73 -7.84 21.00 7.96
C ASP A 73 -8.08 19.57 7.45
N ARG A 74 -8.65 18.70 8.28
CA ARG A 74 -9.01 17.34 7.87
C ARG A 74 -10.17 17.30 6.90
N GLN A 75 -11.26 18.01 7.17
CA GLN A 75 -12.45 18.02 6.31
C GLN A 75 -12.18 18.67 4.95
N PHE A 76 -11.31 19.67 4.92
CA PHE A 76 -10.90 20.38 3.71
C PHE A 76 -9.61 19.84 3.10
N LEU A 77 -9.02 18.78 3.66
CA LEU A 77 -7.73 18.21 3.28
C LEU A 77 -6.63 19.27 3.08
N ASN A 78 -6.52 20.25 3.98
CA ASN A 78 -5.56 21.36 3.93
C ASN A 78 -4.12 20.93 4.30
N TYR A 79 -3.65 19.84 3.69
CA TYR A 79 -2.30 19.32 3.83
C TYR A 79 -1.62 19.28 2.47
N PRO A 80 -0.33 19.64 2.37
CA PRO A 80 0.39 19.60 1.10
C PRO A 80 0.74 18.16 0.71
N PHE A 81 0.85 17.24 1.66
CA PHE A 81 1.17 15.85 1.41
C PHE A 81 0.28 14.90 2.23
N ILE A 82 -0.64 14.25 1.52
CA ILE A 82 -1.68 13.39 2.08
C ILE A 82 -1.35 11.94 1.74
N LEU A 83 -1.27 11.11 2.78
CA LEU A 83 -1.25 9.65 2.66
C LEU A 83 -2.66 9.13 2.91
N SER A 84 -3.19 8.34 1.99
CA SER A 84 -4.57 7.84 2.10
C SER A 84 -4.72 6.44 1.50
N THR A 85 -5.95 5.95 1.42
CA THR A 85 -6.27 4.63 0.88
C THR A 85 -7.04 4.71 -0.43
N HIS A 86 -6.99 3.65 -1.23
CA HIS A 86 -7.81 3.51 -2.43
C HIS A 86 -9.30 3.76 -2.14
N VAL A 87 -9.81 3.23 -1.03
CA VAL A 87 -11.20 3.44 -0.59
C VAL A 87 -11.49 4.92 -0.36
N SER A 88 -10.67 5.60 0.45
CA SER A 88 -10.86 7.04 0.75
C SER A 88 -10.70 7.92 -0.49
N PHE A 89 -9.80 7.57 -1.41
CA PHE A 89 -9.62 8.28 -2.67
C PHE A 89 -10.84 8.17 -3.58
N PHE A 90 -11.38 6.95 -3.76
CA PHE A 90 -12.58 6.77 -4.56
C PHE A 90 -13.84 7.31 -3.90
N GLU A 91 -13.93 7.31 -2.57
CA GLU A 91 -15.00 8.02 -1.85
C GLU A 91 -14.92 9.53 -2.09
N THR A 92 -13.71 10.10 -2.18
CA THR A 92 -13.51 11.50 -2.55
C THR A 92 -13.96 11.79 -3.98
N LEU A 93 -13.71 10.86 -4.91
CA LEU A 93 -14.04 11.02 -6.33
C LEU A 93 -15.54 10.80 -6.65
N PHE A 94 -16.17 9.83 -5.99
CA PHE A 94 -17.50 9.34 -6.36
C PHE A 94 -18.55 9.48 -5.27
N GLY A 95 -18.15 9.76 -4.04
CA GLY A 95 -19.07 9.88 -2.93
C GLY A 95 -19.88 11.18 -3.01
N ASN A 96 -21.08 11.15 -2.43
CA ASN A 96 -22.04 12.27 -2.48
C ASN A 96 -22.12 13.05 -1.15
N GLY A 97 -21.24 12.76 -0.19
CA GLY A 97 -21.17 13.45 1.09
C GLY A 97 -20.62 14.88 0.95
N ARG A 98 -21.01 15.77 1.88
CA ARG A 98 -20.51 17.15 1.92
C ARG A 98 -18.98 17.22 2.05
N GLU A 99 -18.41 16.37 2.90
CA GLU A 99 -16.95 16.29 3.08
C GLU A 99 -16.23 15.81 1.81
N ASN A 100 -16.87 14.94 1.03
CA ASN A 100 -16.33 14.46 -0.23
C ASN A 100 -16.23 15.59 -1.25
N LEU A 101 -17.22 16.50 -1.29
CA LEU A 101 -17.19 17.66 -2.18
C LEU A 101 -15.99 18.57 -1.88
N PHE A 102 -15.76 18.89 -0.61
CA PHE A 102 -14.62 19.73 -0.22
C PHE A 102 -13.28 19.04 -0.53
N SER A 103 -13.20 17.75 -0.25
CA SER A 103 -12.03 16.91 -0.56
C SER A 103 -11.78 16.80 -2.07
N PHE A 104 -12.83 16.68 -2.88
CA PHE A 104 -12.77 16.56 -4.33
C PHE A 104 -12.12 17.79 -4.97
N VAL A 105 -12.49 18.99 -4.52
CA VAL A 105 -11.90 20.24 -5.02
C VAL A 105 -10.37 20.27 -4.80
N GLN A 106 -9.88 19.64 -3.74
CA GLN A 106 -8.44 19.59 -3.43
C GLN A 106 -7.63 18.69 -4.35
N LEU A 107 -8.29 17.82 -5.13
CA LEU A 107 -7.61 17.04 -6.16
C LEU A 107 -7.19 17.92 -7.34
N SER A 108 -7.80 19.10 -7.53
CA SER A 108 -7.47 19.98 -8.64
C SER A 108 -5.99 20.36 -8.65
N GLY A 109 -5.35 20.17 -9.80
CA GLY A 109 -3.93 20.43 -10.01
C GLY A 109 -2.97 19.48 -9.29
N SER A 110 -3.47 18.53 -8.48
CA SER A 110 -2.64 17.69 -7.61
C SER A 110 -1.83 16.63 -8.35
N VAL A 111 -0.83 16.07 -7.67
CA VAL A 111 -0.13 14.86 -8.08
C VAL A 111 -0.68 13.69 -7.26
N VAL A 112 -1.27 12.71 -7.93
CA VAL A 112 -1.83 11.50 -7.30
C VAL A 112 -0.95 10.31 -7.64
N ILE A 113 -0.48 9.60 -6.62
CA ILE A 113 0.28 8.36 -6.76
C ILE A 113 -0.63 7.23 -6.33
N LEU A 114 -1.02 6.36 -7.26
CA LEU A 114 -1.80 5.16 -7.00
C LEU A 114 -0.85 3.98 -6.90
N ASP A 115 -0.65 3.48 -5.68
CA ASP A 115 0.25 2.36 -5.42
C ASP A 115 -0.50 1.03 -5.39
N GLU A 116 0.14 -0.05 -5.83
CA GLU A 116 -0.41 -1.41 -5.82
C GLU A 116 -1.85 -1.50 -6.41
N ILE A 117 -2.08 -0.74 -7.49
CA ILE A 117 -3.39 -0.60 -8.12
C ILE A 117 -3.91 -1.92 -8.70
N GLN A 118 -3.02 -2.90 -8.98
CA GLN A 118 -3.36 -4.23 -9.52
C GLN A 118 -4.29 -5.07 -8.63
N SER A 119 -4.55 -4.63 -7.39
CA SER A 119 -5.52 -5.25 -6.49
C SER A 119 -6.98 -5.11 -6.96
N TYR A 120 -7.26 -4.24 -7.94
CA TYR A 120 -8.62 -4.04 -8.45
C TYR A 120 -9.10 -5.18 -9.35
N ARG A 121 -10.41 -5.42 -9.36
CA ARG A 121 -11.02 -6.45 -10.21
C ARG A 121 -10.81 -6.14 -11.69
N ASN A 122 -10.30 -7.11 -12.45
CA ASN A 122 -10.09 -7.02 -13.90
C ASN A 122 -11.31 -6.48 -14.67
N SER A 123 -12.52 -6.80 -14.22
CA SER A 123 -13.78 -6.43 -14.87
C SER A 123 -14.13 -4.94 -14.85
N ILE A 124 -13.48 -4.12 -14.00
CA ILE A 124 -13.78 -2.68 -13.87
C ILE A 124 -12.60 -1.78 -14.28
N TRP A 125 -11.54 -2.37 -14.83
CA TRP A 125 -10.31 -1.64 -15.12
C TRP A 125 -10.47 -0.62 -16.23
N ALA A 126 -11.27 -0.92 -17.25
CA ALA A 126 -11.50 -0.01 -18.37
C ALA A 126 -12.17 1.28 -17.86
N GLU A 127 -13.20 1.13 -17.03
CA GLU A 127 -13.94 2.23 -16.41
C GLU A 127 -13.04 3.07 -15.51
N ILE A 128 -12.19 2.42 -14.69
CA ILE A 128 -11.23 3.11 -13.83
C ILE A 128 -10.24 3.94 -14.66
N ILE A 129 -9.68 3.38 -15.73
CA ILE A 129 -8.69 4.09 -16.55
C ILE A 129 -9.31 5.26 -17.31
N ILE A 130 -10.50 5.07 -17.90
CA ILE A 130 -11.23 6.14 -18.56
C ILE A 130 -11.51 7.26 -17.55
N PHE A 131 -12.02 6.91 -16.37
CA PHE A 131 -12.34 7.90 -15.34
C PHE A 131 -11.11 8.67 -14.86
N LEU A 132 -10.03 7.98 -14.52
CA LEU A 132 -8.78 8.62 -14.08
C LEU A 132 -8.23 9.55 -15.16
N ARG A 133 -8.34 9.18 -16.44
CA ARG A 133 -7.97 10.03 -17.58
C ARG A 133 -8.81 11.31 -17.60
N GLU A 134 -10.14 11.19 -17.55
CA GLU A 134 -11.04 12.35 -17.58
C GLU A 134 -10.83 13.28 -16.38
N CYS A 135 -10.69 12.73 -15.18
CA CYS A 135 -10.34 13.52 -13.99
C CYS A 135 -9.01 14.23 -14.15
N ALA A 136 -7.98 13.53 -14.65
CA ALA A 136 -6.67 14.15 -14.87
C ALA A 136 -6.73 15.30 -15.88
N PHE A 137 -7.52 15.14 -16.95
CA PHE A 137 -7.70 16.18 -17.95
C PHE A 137 -8.50 17.37 -17.40
N LEU A 138 -9.69 17.13 -16.86
CA LEU A 138 -10.61 18.18 -16.40
C LEU A 138 -10.08 18.96 -15.19
N MET A 139 -9.40 18.27 -14.28
CA MET A 139 -8.92 18.85 -13.02
C MET A 139 -7.42 19.20 -13.07
N GLY A 140 -6.74 18.95 -14.20
CA GLY A 140 -5.31 19.20 -14.34
C GLY A 140 -4.43 18.36 -13.40
N MET A 141 -4.90 17.17 -12.99
CA MET A 141 -4.14 16.27 -12.12
C MET A 141 -3.00 15.59 -12.88
N LYS A 142 -1.96 15.19 -12.15
CA LYS A 142 -0.93 14.28 -12.64
C LYS A 142 -1.04 12.97 -11.89
N ILE A 143 -1.47 11.92 -12.57
CA ILE A 143 -1.67 10.60 -11.97
C ILE A 143 -0.46 9.72 -12.32
N ILE A 144 0.21 9.24 -11.30
CA ILE A 144 1.30 8.26 -11.37
C ILE A 144 0.74 6.93 -10.89
N ILE A 145 0.80 5.92 -11.75
CA ILE A 145 0.36 4.57 -11.40
C ILE A 145 1.60 3.71 -11.12
N MET A 146 1.65 3.13 -9.93
CA MET A 146 2.71 2.21 -9.50
C MET A 146 2.12 0.81 -9.30
N SER A 147 2.80 -0.18 -9.87
CA SER A 147 2.37 -1.58 -9.80
C SER A 147 3.48 -2.51 -10.26
N ALA A 148 3.57 -3.68 -9.61
CA ALA A 148 4.43 -4.77 -10.08
C ALA A 148 3.88 -5.47 -11.34
N THR A 149 2.56 -5.49 -11.52
CA THR A 149 1.87 -6.23 -12.58
C THR A 149 0.68 -5.42 -13.09
N LEU A 150 0.92 -4.52 -14.03
CA LEU A 150 -0.16 -3.79 -14.71
C LEU A 150 -0.69 -4.60 -15.90
N PRO A 151 -2.02 -4.79 -16.02
CA PRO A 151 -2.59 -5.11 -17.32
C PRO A 151 -2.22 -3.99 -18.31
N GLY A 152 -2.13 -4.30 -19.60
CA GLY A 152 -1.74 -3.31 -20.62
C GLY A 152 -2.71 -2.13 -20.65
N LEU A 153 -2.41 -1.05 -19.92
CA LEU A 153 -3.30 0.11 -19.78
C LEU A 153 -3.66 0.75 -21.12
N GLU A 154 -2.72 0.72 -22.07
CA GLU A 154 -2.89 1.17 -23.46
C GLU A 154 -3.96 0.38 -24.23
N ILE A 155 -4.23 -0.87 -23.84
CA ILE A 155 -5.23 -1.75 -24.47
C ILE A 155 -6.61 -1.52 -23.85
N LEU A 156 -6.65 -1.08 -22.58
CA LEU A 156 -7.87 -0.88 -21.80
C LEU A 156 -8.48 0.50 -21.98
N GLY A 157 -7.70 1.48 -22.45
CA GLY A 157 -8.19 2.79 -22.85
C GLY A 157 -8.70 2.82 -24.28
N ASP A 158 -9.61 3.75 -24.58
CA ASP A 158 -9.95 4.08 -25.96
C ASP A 158 -8.70 4.58 -26.72
N LYS A 159 -8.70 4.61 -28.06
CA LYS A 159 -7.52 4.88 -28.91
C LYS A 159 -6.77 6.19 -28.60
N GLU A 160 -7.38 7.10 -27.85
CA GLU A 160 -6.81 8.39 -27.41
C GLU A 160 -6.15 8.34 -26.02
N CYS A 161 -6.15 7.21 -25.33
CA CYS A 161 -5.51 7.08 -24.02
C CYS A 161 -3.97 6.99 -24.16
N THR A 162 -3.28 8.13 -24.08
CA THR A 162 -1.83 8.17 -24.02
C THR A 162 -1.33 7.86 -22.61
N VAL A 163 -0.87 6.63 -22.39
CA VAL A 163 -0.18 6.23 -21.15
C VAL A 163 1.32 6.38 -21.35
N THR A 164 1.97 7.27 -20.58
CA THR A 164 3.43 7.41 -20.63
C THR A 164 4.08 6.37 -19.74
N ARG A 165 4.81 5.43 -20.33
CA ARG A 165 5.67 4.51 -19.56
C ARG A 165 6.86 5.28 -18.98
N LEU A 166 7.00 5.25 -17.66
CA LEU A 166 8.11 5.91 -16.96
C LEU A 166 9.44 5.16 -17.08
N ILE A 167 9.38 3.86 -17.39
CA ILE A 167 10.55 3.01 -17.64
C ILE A 167 10.50 2.59 -19.11
N GLU A 168 11.43 3.11 -19.91
CA GLU A 168 11.52 2.82 -21.35
C GLU A 168 11.94 1.36 -21.59
N ASP A 169 13.10 0.96 -21.07
CA ASP A 169 13.57 -0.42 -21.14
C ASP A 169 13.46 -1.13 -19.78
N ARG A 170 12.38 -1.89 -19.62
CA ARG A 170 12.17 -2.74 -18.44
C ARG A 170 13.21 -3.86 -18.35
N ASN A 171 13.72 -4.38 -19.48
CA ASN A 171 14.64 -5.52 -19.48
C ASN A 171 15.97 -5.19 -18.79
N LYS A 172 16.41 -3.92 -18.86
CA LYS A 172 17.58 -3.43 -18.11
C LYS A 172 17.54 -3.79 -16.63
N TYR A 173 16.36 -3.80 -16.02
CA TYR A 173 16.19 -4.13 -14.60
C TYR A 173 15.88 -5.61 -14.38
N TYR A 174 14.95 -6.18 -15.15
CA TYR A 174 14.55 -7.59 -14.98
C TYR A 174 15.67 -8.59 -15.31
N LYS A 175 16.51 -8.30 -16.31
CA LYS A 175 17.62 -9.17 -16.72
C LYS A 175 18.91 -8.88 -15.98
N ASN A 176 18.94 -7.88 -15.11
CA ASN A 176 20.14 -7.59 -14.35
C ASN A 176 20.40 -8.77 -13.39
N PRO A 177 21.61 -9.38 -13.41
CA PRO A 177 21.94 -10.53 -12.57
C PRO A 177 21.67 -10.27 -11.08
N LEU A 178 21.89 -9.03 -10.63
CA LEU A 178 21.62 -8.65 -9.25
C LEU A 178 20.16 -8.86 -8.88
N PHE A 179 19.18 -8.78 -9.79
CA PHE A 179 17.76 -9.01 -9.48
C PHE A 179 17.30 -10.41 -9.90
N LEU A 180 17.68 -10.84 -11.10
CA LEU A 180 17.20 -12.09 -11.70
C LEU A 180 17.65 -13.32 -10.90
N GLU A 181 18.90 -13.33 -10.43
CA GLU A 181 19.50 -14.52 -9.80
C GLU A 181 19.18 -14.66 -8.31
N ARG A 182 18.47 -13.68 -7.70
CA ARG A 182 18.10 -13.73 -6.27
C ARG A 182 17.07 -14.79 -5.94
N VAL A 183 16.28 -15.23 -6.92
CA VAL A 183 15.12 -16.10 -6.70
C VAL A 183 15.31 -17.40 -7.46
N LYS A 184 15.33 -18.51 -6.73
CA LYS A 184 15.24 -19.87 -7.29
C LYS A 184 13.81 -20.36 -7.16
N ILE A 185 13.13 -20.53 -8.29
CA ILE A 185 11.74 -21.00 -8.33
C ILE A 185 11.74 -22.52 -8.45
N SER A 186 10.98 -23.20 -7.60
CA SER A 186 10.68 -24.64 -7.73
C SER A 186 9.17 -24.83 -7.89
N TYR A 187 8.80 -25.64 -8.88
CA TYR A 187 7.41 -25.99 -9.19
C TYR A 187 7.07 -27.45 -8.84
N GLU A 188 7.96 -28.14 -8.14
CA GLU A 188 7.85 -29.58 -7.80
C GLU A 188 6.53 -29.95 -7.11
N LEU A 189 5.90 -28.98 -6.44
CA LEU A 189 4.66 -29.17 -5.69
C LEU A 189 3.38 -28.91 -6.51
N LEU A 190 3.48 -28.40 -7.75
CA LEU A 190 2.31 -28.08 -8.59
C LEU A 190 1.69 -29.32 -9.24
N ASP A 191 2.49 -30.35 -9.54
CA ASP A 191 2.03 -31.53 -10.27
C ASP A 191 1.31 -32.56 -9.38
N GLN A 192 1.23 -32.30 -8.07
CA GLN A 192 0.60 -33.19 -7.10
C GLN A 192 -0.54 -32.49 -6.36
N LYS A 193 -1.55 -33.27 -5.96
CA LYS A 193 -2.62 -32.76 -5.10
C LYS A 193 -2.05 -32.43 -3.73
N MET A 194 -1.97 -31.14 -3.42
CA MET A 194 -1.49 -30.67 -2.12
C MET A 194 -2.48 -31.07 -0.99
N THR A 195 -1.94 -31.69 0.05
CA THR A 195 -2.65 -31.96 1.32
C THR A 195 -1.91 -31.26 2.47
N MET A 196 -2.57 -31.11 3.62
CA MET A 196 -1.92 -30.54 4.81
C MET A 196 -0.72 -31.38 5.27
N ASP A 197 -0.81 -32.71 5.16
CA ASP A 197 0.27 -33.62 5.54
C ASP A 197 1.47 -33.47 4.59
N THR A 198 1.22 -33.43 3.27
CA THR A 198 2.29 -33.19 2.29
C THR A 198 2.94 -31.83 2.50
N LEU A 199 2.17 -30.79 2.82
CA LEU A 199 2.72 -29.47 3.11
C LEU A 199 3.56 -29.46 4.39
N LEU A 200 3.12 -30.16 5.44
CA LEU A 200 3.86 -30.30 6.69
C LEU A 200 5.21 -30.99 6.47
N ASP A 201 5.24 -32.09 5.71
CA ASP A 201 6.47 -32.78 5.34
C ASP A 201 7.45 -31.88 4.58
N GLN A 202 6.93 -31.05 3.67
CA GLN A 202 7.75 -30.07 2.95
C GLN A 202 8.32 -29.02 3.90
N VAL A 203 7.51 -28.48 4.82
CA VAL A 203 8.00 -27.51 5.81
C VAL A 203 9.08 -28.14 6.68
N LYS A 204 8.88 -29.36 7.19
CA LYS A 204 9.88 -30.11 7.97
C LYS A 204 11.20 -30.27 7.22
N ARG A 205 11.14 -30.62 5.93
CA ARG A 205 12.34 -30.80 5.09
C ARG A 205 13.19 -29.53 4.97
N TYR A 206 12.57 -28.35 4.98
CA TYR A 206 13.26 -27.07 4.83
C TYR A 206 13.48 -26.34 6.16
N CYS A 207 12.83 -26.78 7.23
CA CYS A 207 12.90 -26.25 8.58
C CYS A 207 14.32 -26.43 9.13
N THR A 208 15.09 -25.34 9.14
CA THR A 208 16.44 -25.30 9.72
C THR A 208 16.60 -24.01 10.50
N PRO A 209 17.40 -23.95 11.58
CA PRO A 209 17.46 -22.80 12.48
C PRO A 209 17.76 -21.44 11.81
N ASN A 210 18.44 -21.45 10.65
CA ASN A 210 18.85 -20.25 9.93
C ASN A 210 17.96 -19.92 8.72
N LYS A 211 16.83 -20.62 8.52
CA LYS A 211 15.91 -20.35 7.41
C LYS A 211 14.59 -19.81 7.92
N LYS A 212 14.13 -18.74 7.27
CA LYS A 212 12.78 -18.21 7.44
C LYS A 212 11.88 -18.84 6.37
N ILE A 213 10.76 -19.42 6.78
CA ILE A 213 9.77 -20.04 5.89
C ILE A 213 8.48 -19.24 6.00
N LEU A 214 7.94 -18.81 4.85
CA LEU A 214 6.62 -18.18 4.76
C LEU A 214 5.69 -19.12 4.01
N VAL A 215 4.61 -19.52 4.66
CA VAL A 215 3.53 -20.30 4.05
C VAL A 215 2.29 -19.43 3.96
N THR A 216 1.74 -19.29 2.75
CA THR A 216 0.57 -18.42 2.51
C THR A 216 -0.64 -19.26 2.14
N PHE A 217 -1.77 -18.97 2.78
CA PHE A 217 -3.04 -19.64 2.53
C PHE A 217 -4.05 -18.66 1.95
N ILE A 218 -4.92 -19.17 1.08
CA ILE A 218 -6.04 -18.39 0.53
C ILE A 218 -7.12 -18.18 1.60
N ARG A 219 -7.35 -19.19 2.45
CA ARG A 219 -8.40 -19.19 3.49
C ARG A 219 -7.80 -19.15 4.88
N LYS A 220 -8.43 -18.39 5.78
CA LYS A 220 -8.02 -18.30 7.19
C LYS A 220 -8.12 -19.65 7.90
N ASP A 221 -9.22 -20.38 7.71
CA ASP A 221 -9.44 -21.69 8.34
C ASP A 221 -8.30 -22.67 8.02
N SER A 222 -7.82 -22.66 6.77
CA SER A 222 -6.67 -23.47 6.35
C SER A 222 -5.36 -23.04 7.05
N ALA A 223 -5.17 -21.73 7.26
CA ALA A 223 -4.01 -21.22 8.00
C ALA A 223 -4.08 -21.62 9.49
N TYR A 224 -5.24 -21.51 10.12
CA TYR A 224 -5.45 -21.96 11.51
C TYR A 224 -5.25 -23.46 11.66
N GLU A 225 -5.81 -24.27 10.77
CA GLU A 225 -5.62 -25.72 10.77
C GLU A 225 -4.13 -26.06 10.67
N PHE A 226 -3.43 -25.48 9.69
CA PHE A 226 -2.03 -25.77 9.48
C PHE A 226 -1.13 -25.28 10.62
N TYR A 227 -1.44 -24.11 11.20
CA TYR A 227 -0.73 -23.59 12.36
C TYR A 227 -0.86 -24.53 13.57
N ASN A 228 -2.06 -25.02 13.85
CA ASN A 228 -2.28 -25.97 14.94
C ASN A 228 -1.54 -27.29 14.70
N ARG A 229 -1.46 -27.77 13.45
CA ARG A 229 -0.66 -28.95 13.10
C ARG A 229 0.83 -28.70 13.34
N LEU A 230 1.37 -27.54 12.97
CA LEU A 230 2.77 -27.18 13.24
C LEU A 230 3.09 -27.13 14.73
N LEU A 231 2.17 -26.61 15.56
CA LEU A 231 2.36 -26.55 17.02
C LEU A 231 2.26 -27.93 17.69
N ALA A 232 1.45 -28.83 17.14
CA ALA A 232 1.28 -30.19 17.66
C ALA A 232 2.40 -31.15 17.25
N ASP A 233 3.28 -30.74 16.33
CA ASP A 233 4.30 -31.60 15.75
C ASP A 233 5.64 -31.46 16.49
N GLU A 234 6.08 -32.54 17.13
CA GLU A 234 7.31 -32.55 17.95
C GLU A 234 8.59 -32.33 17.13
N ASP A 235 8.57 -32.57 15.81
CA ASP A 235 9.74 -32.34 14.94
C ASP A 235 9.94 -30.85 14.63
N ILE A 236 8.94 -30.01 14.89
CA ILE A 236 9.00 -28.56 14.66
C ILE A 236 9.57 -27.87 15.90
N ASN A 237 10.90 -27.75 15.95
CA ASN A 237 11.61 -27.09 17.05
C ASN A 237 12.06 -25.65 16.71
N ILE A 238 11.26 -24.93 15.92
CA ILE A 238 11.52 -23.53 15.56
C ILE A 238 10.33 -22.65 15.94
N PRO A 239 10.53 -21.33 16.14
CA PRO A 239 9.41 -20.41 16.39
C PRO A 239 8.43 -20.39 15.22
N VAL A 240 7.18 -20.77 15.49
CA VAL A 240 6.07 -20.68 14.54
C VAL A 240 5.21 -19.49 14.89
N ASN A 241 4.89 -18.66 13.90
CA ASN A 241 4.02 -17.50 14.05
C ASN A 241 2.91 -17.55 13.01
N LEU A 242 1.70 -17.14 13.40
CA LEU A 242 0.55 -17.02 12.53
C LEU A 242 0.15 -15.56 12.40
N ILE A 243 -0.11 -15.10 11.17
CA ILE A 243 -0.71 -13.78 10.92
C ILE A 243 -1.94 -13.99 10.03
N THR A 244 -3.10 -13.53 10.48
CA THR A 244 -4.36 -13.54 9.73
C THR A 244 -4.96 -12.14 9.63
N GLY A 245 -6.19 -12.06 9.10
CA GLY A 245 -6.96 -10.82 9.08
C GLY A 245 -7.75 -10.56 10.36
N ASP A 246 -7.70 -11.45 11.34
CA ASP A 246 -8.40 -11.30 12.62
C ASP A 246 -7.49 -10.69 13.72
N ASP A 247 -6.18 -10.61 13.46
CA ASP A 247 -5.23 -10.00 14.39
C ASP A 247 -5.42 -8.48 14.43
N SER A 248 -5.38 -7.93 15.65
CA SER A 248 -5.29 -6.49 15.86
C SER A 248 -3.96 -5.92 15.36
N ALA A 249 -3.91 -4.60 15.14
CA ALA A 249 -2.67 -3.92 14.78
C ALA A 249 -1.55 -4.12 15.81
N TYR A 250 -1.91 -4.22 17.09
CA TYR A 250 -0.97 -4.47 18.19
C TYR A 250 -0.38 -5.88 18.14
N GLU A 251 -1.23 -6.90 18.01
CA GLU A 251 -0.79 -8.30 17.92
C GLU A 251 0.09 -8.51 16.68
N ARG A 252 -0.31 -7.94 15.55
CA ARG A 252 0.47 -8.00 14.31
C ARG A 252 1.87 -7.40 14.49
N GLU A 253 2.00 -6.26 15.16
CA GLU A 253 3.31 -5.66 15.41
C GLU A 253 4.15 -6.49 16.37
N MET A 254 3.55 -7.09 17.40
CA MET A 254 4.22 -8.02 18.31
C MET A 254 4.80 -9.24 17.58
N ILE A 255 4.07 -9.78 16.60
CA ILE A 255 4.51 -10.91 15.78
C ILE A 255 5.60 -10.48 14.78
N LEU A 256 5.45 -9.31 14.15
CA LEU A 256 6.36 -8.85 13.09
C LEU A 256 7.69 -8.30 13.62
N ARG A 257 7.71 -7.72 14.82
CA ARG A 257 8.91 -7.12 15.42
C ARG A 257 10.12 -8.07 15.48
N PRO A 258 10.04 -9.28 16.07
CA PRO A 258 11.19 -10.20 16.12
C PRO A 258 11.64 -10.63 14.72
N ILE A 259 10.71 -10.73 13.76
CA ILE A 259 11.02 -11.09 12.37
C ILE A 259 11.87 -10.00 11.69
N ARG A 260 11.58 -8.72 11.98
CA ARG A 260 12.29 -7.53 11.46
C ARG A 260 13.66 -7.33 12.10
N GLU A 261 13.79 -7.52 13.41
CA GLU A 261 15.06 -7.34 14.15
C GLU A 261 16.12 -8.40 13.82
N THR A 262 15.72 -9.48 13.14
CA THR A 262 16.62 -10.53 12.64
C THR A 262 17.11 -10.25 11.20
N TYR A 263 17.15 -8.98 10.78
CA TYR A 263 17.68 -8.51 9.48
C TYR A 263 18.59 -7.31 9.72
#